data_AF-T0G1E1-F1
#
_entry.id   AF-T0G1E1-F1
#
_cell.length_a   1.000
_cell.length_b   1.000
_cell.length_c   1.000
_cell.angle_alpha   90.00
_cell.angle_beta   90.00
_cell.angle_gamma   90.00
#
_symmetry.space_group_name_H-M   'P 1'
#
loop_
_entity.id
_entity.type
_entity.pdbx_description
1 polymer ?
#
loop_
_entity_poly.entity_id
_entity_poly.type
_entity_poly.pdbx_seq_one_letter_code
_entity_poly.pdbx_strand_id
1 'polypeptide(L)'
;MSNSNFFPLTNDLMFKILFVKEPKLLISILNSVLFPEKEHQVREITILNPELSSSSPDEKRSYLDIRAKDENGKIFHVEVQVAHQSSFVKRSLYYLSKKLSQVKHIEYNEKLKRKLSEIRP
;
A
#
# COMPACT_ATOMS: atom_id res chain seq x y z
N MET A 1 -23.89 -27.25 -17.79
CA MET A 1 -24.13 -26.07 -16.92
C MET A 1 -22.79 -25.72 -16.29
N SER A 2 -22.31 -24.49 -16.46
CA SER A 2 -20.93 -24.13 -16.10
C SER A 2 -20.71 -24.22 -14.59
N ASN A 3 -19.61 -24.86 -14.20
CA ASN A 3 -19.07 -24.75 -12.85
C ASN A 3 -18.64 -23.29 -12.65
N SER A 4 -19.44 -22.52 -11.92
CA SER A 4 -18.99 -21.25 -11.37
C SER A 4 -17.89 -21.58 -10.36
N ASN A 5 -16.62 -21.38 -10.74
CA ASN A 5 -15.49 -21.45 -9.83
C ASN A 5 -15.65 -20.34 -8.79
N PHE A 6 -16.35 -20.65 -7.70
CA PHE A 6 -16.47 -19.76 -6.55
C PHE A 6 -15.13 -19.74 -5.81
N PHE A 7 -14.44 -18.62 -5.88
CA PHE A 7 -13.27 -18.37 -5.06
C PHE A 7 -13.66 -17.41 -3.93
N PRO A 8 -13.39 -17.75 -2.67
CA PRO A 8 -13.76 -16.89 -1.56
C PRO A 8 -12.93 -15.61 -1.57
N LEU A 9 -13.48 -14.51 -1.03
CA LEU A 9 -12.73 -13.25 -0.84
C LEU A 9 -11.59 -13.39 0.18
N THR A 10 -11.52 -14.52 0.89
CA THR A 10 -10.36 -14.90 1.70
C THR A 10 -9.13 -15.28 0.84
N ASN A 11 -9.31 -15.40 -0.48
CA ASN A 11 -8.22 -15.57 -1.44
C ASN A 11 -7.63 -14.19 -1.82
N ASP A 12 -6.35 -13.97 -1.49
CA ASP A 12 -5.65 -12.70 -1.74
C ASP A 12 -5.73 -12.24 -3.21
N LEU A 13 -5.67 -13.18 -4.17
CA LEU A 13 -5.73 -12.86 -5.60
C LEU A 13 -7.12 -12.37 -6.00
N MET A 14 -8.18 -13.05 -5.55
CA MET A 14 -9.56 -12.61 -5.82
C MET A 14 -9.87 -11.27 -5.17
N PHE A 15 -9.40 -11.08 -3.93
CA PHE A 15 -9.51 -9.81 -3.24
C PHE A 15 -8.84 -8.70 -4.05
N LYS A 16 -7.58 -8.90 -4.47
CA LYS A 16 -6.86 -7.94 -5.30
C LYS A 16 -7.58 -7.64 -6.62
N ILE A 17 -8.04 -8.67 -7.34
CA ILE A 17 -8.77 -8.50 -8.60
C ILE A 17 -10.05 -7.68 -8.40
N LEU A 18 -10.84 -7.99 -7.37
CA LEU A 18 -12.08 -7.28 -7.09
C LEU A 18 -11.82 -5.79 -6.84
N PHE A 19 -10.91 -5.46 -5.93
CA PHE A 19 -10.70 -4.07 -5.52
C PHE A 19 -9.89 -3.23 -6.49
N VAL A 20 -9.11 -3.86 -7.38
CA VAL A 20 -8.54 -3.19 -8.55
C VAL A 20 -9.66 -2.77 -9.52
N LYS A 21 -10.67 -3.63 -9.73
CA LYS A 21 -11.79 -3.34 -10.62
C LYS A 21 -12.83 -2.40 -9.99
N GLU A 22 -13.02 -2.48 -8.68
CA GLU A 22 -14.05 -1.75 -7.93
C GLU A 22 -13.44 -0.81 -6.87
N PRO A 23 -12.76 0.28 -7.27
CA PRO A 23 -12.10 1.20 -6.34
C PRO A 23 -13.08 1.92 -5.41
N LYS A 24 -14.35 2.09 -5.81
CA LYS A 24 -15.39 2.66 -4.93
C LYS A 24 -15.72 1.75 -3.75
N LEU A 25 -15.76 0.44 -3.99
CA LEU A 25 -15.97 -0.53 -2.91
C LEU A 25 -14.77 -0.54 -1.96
N LEU A 26 -13.56 -0.40 -2.50
CA LEU A 26 -12.34 -0.28 -1.69
C LEU A 26 -12.40 0.95 -0.78
N ILE A 27 -12.80 2.12 -1.29
CA ILE A 27 -13.00 3.33 -0.48
C ILE A 27 -14.03 3.09 0.63
N SER A 28 -15.16 2.45 0.31
CA SER A 28 -16.21 2.14 1.29
C SER A 28 -15.70 1.28 2.45
N ILE A 29 -14.92 0.23 2.12
CA ILE A 29 -14.31 -0.64 3.13
C ILE A 29 -13.26 0.10 3.95
N LEU A 30 -12.39 0.88 3.31
CA LEU A 30 -11.37 1.66 4.03
C LEU A 30 -12.01 2.61 5.05
N ASN A 31 -13.06 3.34 4.66
CA ASN A 31 -13.79 4.21 5.57
C ASN A 31 -14.45 3.42 6.71
N SER A 32 -15.10 2.29 6.40
CA SER A 32 -15.82 1.51 7.41
C SER A 32 -14.89 0.82 8.41
N VAL A 33 -13.69 0.41 7.98
CA VAL A 33 -12.75 -0.37 8.80
C VAL A 33 -11.75 0.52 9.52
N LEU A 34 -11.18 1.53 8.84
CA LEU A 34 -10.13 2.37 9.41
C LEU A 34 -10.70 3.56 10.20
N PHE A 35 -11.88 4.06 9.83
CA PHE A 35 -12.47 5.27 10.40
C PHE A 35 -13.95 5.05 10.78
N PRO A 36 -14.25 4.07 11.66
CA PRO A 36 -15.63 3.76 12.05
C PRO A 36 -16.34 4.96 12.70
N GLU A 37 -15.60 5.83 13.39
CA GLU A 37 -16.12 7.05 14.03
C GLU A 37 -16.11 8.27 13.09
N LYS A 38 -15.79 8.07 11.80
CA LYS A 38 -15.78 9.09 10.75
C LYS A 38 -14.83 10.25 11.02
N GLU A 39 -13.76 10.01 11.75
CA GLU A 39 -12.69 11.00 11.97
C GLU A 39 -11.94 11.38 10.68
N HIS A 40 -12.01 10.51 9.66
CA HIS A 40 -11.52 10.73 8.32
C HIS A 40 -12.47 10.11 7.30
N GLN A 41 -12.60 10.73 6.12
CA GLN A 41 -13.38 10.20 5.00
C GLN A 41 -12.55 10.16 3.72
N VAL A 42 -11.99 8.99 3.42
CA VAL A 42 -11.27 8.73 2.16
C VAL A 42 -12.15 9.08 0.96
N ARG A 43 -11.62 9.93 0.09
CA ARG A 43 -12.25 10.38 -1.17
C ARG A 43 -11.53 9.87 -2.40
N GLU A 44 -10.21 9.73 -2.31
CA GLU A 44 -9.35 9.35 -3.42
C GLU A 44 -8.46 8.18 -3.01
N ILE A 45 -8.26 7.23 -3.92
CA ILE A 45 -7.28 6.16 -3.75
C ILE A 45 -6.43 6.01 -4.99
N THR A 46 -5.18 5.60 -4.80
CA THR A 46 -4.27 5.17 -5.85
C THR A 46 -3.69 3.83 -5.46
N ILE A 47 -3.88 2.81 -6.30
CA ILE A 47 -3.28 1.50 -6.12
C ILE A 47 -1.83 1.57 -6.61
N LEU A 48 -0.88 1.30 -5.72
CA LEU A 48 0.55 1.46 -5.97
C LEU A 48 1.18 0.22 -6.63
N ASN A 49 0.57 -0.95 -6.45
CA ASN A 49 1.03 -2.22 -7.00
C ASN A 49 -0.08 -2.93 -7.82
N PRO A 50 -0.58 -2.31 -8.92
CA PRO A 50 -1.71 -2.83 -9.69
C PRO A 50 -1.44 -4.19 -10.34
N GLU A 51 -0.16 -4.52 -10.57
CA GLU A 51 0.28 -5.77 -11.18
C GLU A 51 -0.15 -7.00 -10.37
N LEU A 52 -0.71 -7.98 -11.08
CA LEU A 52 -1.04 -9.30 -10.56
C LEU A 52 0.19 -10.21 -10.68
N SER A 53 1.34 -9.84 -10.10
CA SER A 53 2.57 -10.61 -10.32
C SER A 53 2.54 -11.97 -9.61
N SER A 54 2.67 -13.03 -10.39
CA SER A 54 3.01 -14.40 -9.97
C SER A 54 4.28 -14.86 -10.67
N SER A 55 5.28 -15.39 -9.95
CA SER A 55 6.36 -16.16 -10.57
C SER A 55 7.02 -17.23 -9.71
N SER A 56 6.66 -17.38 -8.43
CA SER A 56 7.17 -18.50 -7.62
C SER A 56 6.05 -19.14 -6.76
N PRO A 57 5.94 -20.49 -6.71
CA PRO A 57 4.95 -21.19 -5.88
C PRO A 57 5.07 -20.88 -4.38
N ASP A 58 6.25 -20.45 -3.94
CA ASP A 58 6.57 -20.13 -2.54
C ASP A 58 6.30 -18.65 -2.16
N GLU A 59 6.11 -17.73 -3.12
CA GLU A 59 5.77 -16.31 -2.88
C GLU A 59 4.27 -16.01 -3.06
N LYS A 60 3.38 -16.93 -2.69
CA LYS A 60 1.91 -16.76 -2.73
C LYS A 60 1.41 -15.72 -1.71
N ARG A 61 1.84 -14.46 -1.80
CA ARG A 61 1.35 -13.35 -0.98
C ARG A 61 1.07 -12.17 -1.88
N SER A 62 -0.20 -12.00 -2.24
CA SER A 62 -0.67 -10.86 -3.02
C SER A 62 -1.18 -9.79 -2.05
N TYR A 63 -0.29 -8.88 -1.63
CA TYR A 63 -0.68 -7.69 -0.88
C TYR A 63 -1.20 -6.60 -1.83
N LEU A 64 -2.08 -5.73 -1.32
CA LEU A 64 -2.61 -4.58 -2.05
C LEU A 64 -2.17 -3.28 -1.36
N ASP A 65 -1.30 -2.53 -2.03
CA ASP A 65 -0.74 -1.26 -1.55
C ASP A 65 -1.56 -0.09 -2.08
N ILE A 66 -2.04 0.75 -1.17
CA ILE A 66 -2.96 1.84 -1.47
C ILE A 66 -2.41 3.12 -0.87
N ARG A 67 -2.38 4.18 -1.68
CA ARG A 67 -2.33 5.55 -1.18
C ARG A 67 -3.75 6.08 -1.13
N ALA A 68 -4.28 6.29 0.06
CA ALA A 68 -5.59 6.88 0.28
C ALA A 68 -5.45 8.35 0.70
N LYS A 69 -6.38 9.19 0.26
CA LYS A 69 -6.44 10.61 0.63
C LYS A 69 -7.85 10.96 1.11
N ASP A 70 -7.93 11.60 2.27
CA ASP A 70 -9.19 12.04 2.87
C ASP A 70 -9.66 13.40 2.32
N GLU A 71 -10.82 13.84 2.79
CA GLU A 71 -11.44 15.12 2.44
C GLU A 71 -10.60 16.34 2.83
N ASN A 72 -9.70 16.20 3.80
CA ASN A 72 -8.81 17.26 4.28
C ASN A 72 -7.43 17.22 3.58
N GLY A 73 -7.23 16.30 2.63
CA GLY A 73 -5.98 16.12 1.90
C GLY A 73 -4.91 15.33 2.66
N LYS A 74 -5.23 14.74 3.82
CA LYS A 74 -4.32 13.87 4.57
C LYS A 74 -4.13 12.56 3.82
N ILE A 75 -2.87 12.12 3.75
CA ILE A 75 -2.47 10.92 3.00
C ILE A 75 -2.23 9.75 3.95
N PHE A 76 -2.82 8.61 3.64
CA PHE A 76 -2.64 7.34 4.33
C PHE A 76 -2.01 6.32 3.38
N HIS A 77 -0.98 5.63 3.87
CA HIS A 77 -0.43 4.46 3.19
C HIS A 77 -1.02 3.22 3.84
N VAL A 78 -1.83 2.48 3.09
CA VAL A 78 -2.56 1.30 3.55
C VAL A 78 -2.07 0.09 2.78
N GLU A 79 -1.70 -0.98 3.51
CA GLU A 79 -1.38 -2.29 2.95
C GLU A 79 -2.50 -3.25 3.39
N VAL A 80 -3.20 -3.84 2.42
CA VAL A 80 -4.25 -4.83 2.70
C VAL A 80 -3.70 -6.24 2.46
N GLN A 81 -3.87 -7.11 3.45
CA GLN A 81 -3.47 -8.52 3.43
C GLN A 81 -4.62 -9.36 4.00
N VAL A 82 -4.99 -10.46 3.34
CA VAL A 82 -6.08 -11.33 3.81
C VAL A 82 -5.56 -12.39 4.78
N ALA A 83 -4.32 -12.84 4.61
CA ALA A 83 -3.68 -13.76 5.53
C ALA A 83 -3.10 -13.05 6.77
N HIS A 84 -3.50 -13.48 7.98
CA HIS A 84 -2.91 -13.01 9.23
C HIS A 84 -1.44 -13.47 9.32
N GLN A 85 -0.53 -12.52 9.50
CA GLN A 85 0.90 -12.81 9.65
C GLN A 85 1.41 -12.31 11.00
N SER A 86 1.87 -13.25 11.84
CA SER A 86 2.53 -12.96 13.11
C SER A 86 3.78 -12.07 12.98
N SER A 87 4.31 -11.90 11.77
CA SER A 87 5.45 -11.05 11.44
C SER A 87 5.08 -9.64 10.96
N PHE A 88 3.79 -9.27 10.88
CA PHE A 88 3.34 -7.98 10.35
C PHE A 88 4.05 -6.81 11.02
N VAL A 89 4.04 -6.75 12.36
CA VAL A 89 4.70 -5.68 13.13
C VAL A 89 6.19 -5.55 12.80
N LYS A 90 6.91 -6.67 12.68
CA LYS A 90 8.34 -6.68 12.33
C LYS A 90 8.58 -6.12 10.92
N ARG A 91 7.72 -6.49 9.96
CA ARG A 91 7.80 -5.99 8.57
C ARG A 91 7.44 -4.51 8.47
N SER A 92 6.36 -4.06 9.13
CA SER A 92 5.98 -2.64 9.17
C SER A 92 7.11 -1.79 9.74
N LEU A 93 7.76 -2.23 10.83
CA LEU A 93 8.91 -1.54 11.41
C LEU A 93 10.12 -1.54 10.47
N TYR A 94 10.41 -2.65 9.80
CA TYR A 94 11.47 -2.74 8.80
C TYR A 94 11.23 -1.77 7.63
N TYR A 95 10.02 -1.75 7.06
CA TYR A 95 9.67 -0.86 5.95
C TYR A 95 9.72 0.61 6.36
N LEU A 96 9.22 0.95 7.55
CA LEU A 96 9.35 2.30 8.10
C LEU A 96 10.83 2.69 8.22
N SER A 97 11.65 1.83 8.84
CA SER A 97 13.08 2.07 9.03
C SER A 97 13.82 2.23 7.69
N LYS A 98 13.49 1.39 6.71
CA LYS A 98 14.05 1.46 5.36
C LYS A 98 13.66 2.76 4.66
N LYS A 99 12.40 3.17 4.73
CA LYS A 99 11.91 4.42 4.13
C LYS A 99 12.57 5.64 4.78
N LEU A 100 12.70 5.65 6.10
CA LEU A 100 13.42 6.70 6.83
C LEU A 100 14.91 6.76 6.46
N SER A 101 15.56 5.61 6.32
CA SER A 101 16.95 5.52 5.88
C SER A 101 17.13 6.09 4.46
N GLN A 102 16.25 5.73 3.53
CA GLN A 102 16.27 6.28 2.17
C GLN A 102 16.10 7.79 2.14
N VAL A 103 15.16 8.35 2.93
CA VAL A 103 14.97 9.80 3.04
C VAL A 103 16.25 10.48 3.56
N LYS A 104 16.88 9.94 4.61
CA LYS A 104 18.15 10.47 5.13
C LYS A 104 19.27 10.43 4.09
N HIS A 105 19.37 9.35 3.32
CA HIS A 105 20.35 9.24 2.23
C HIS A 105 20.11 10.29 1.14
N ILE A 106 18.86 10.54 0.76
CA ILE A 106 18.50 11.57 -0.21
C ILE A 106 18.88 12.96 0.32
N GLU A 107 18.52 13.29 1.56
CA GLU A 107 18.89 14.58 2.18
C GLU A 107 20.40 14.79 2.26
N TYR A 108 21.15 13.75 2.60
CA TYR A 108 22.61 13.79 2.65
C TYR A 108 23.21 14.06 1.26
N ASN A 109 22.72 13.36 0.24
CA ASN A 109 23.17 13.54 -1.13
C ASN A 109 22.85 14.94 -1.67
N GLU A 110 21.68 15.50 -1.35
CA GLU A 110 21.32 16.87 -1.72
C GLU A 110 22.19 17.91 -1.01
N LYS A 111 22.54 17.70 0.27
CA LYS A 111 23.51 18.56 0.99
C LYS A 111 24.91 18.53 0.34
N LEU A 112 25.38 17.35 -0.06
CA LEU A 112 26.67 17.21 -0.74
C LEU A 112 26.68 17.94 -2.09
N LYS A 113 25.62 17.78 -2.89
CA LYS A 113 25.50 18.48 -4.18
C LYS A 113 25.55 20.01 -4.02
N ARG A 114 24.84 20.56 -3.02
CA ARG A 114 24.86 22.01 -2.74
C ARG A 114 26.27 22.51 -2.37
N LYS A 115 26.96 21.82 -1.47
CA LYS A 115 28.36 22.18 -1.13
C LYS A 115 29.29 22.08 -2.34
N LEU A 116 29.12 21.07 -3.19
CA LEU A 116 29.93 20.92 -4.40
C LEU A 116 29.63 22.00 -5.45
N SER A 117 28.39 22.48 -5.55
CA SER A 117 28.05 23.62 -6.41
C SER A 117 28.55 24.96 -5.89
N GLU A 118 28.74 25.10 -4.58
CA GLU A 118 29.33 26.31 -3.96
C GLU A 118 30.87 26.36 -4.10
N ILE A 119 31.51 25.21 -4.34
CA ILE A 119 32.98 25.08 -4.45
C ILE A 119 33.46 25.12 -5.91
N ARG A 120 32.58 24.89 -6.90
CA ARG A 120 32.92 25.06 -8.31
C ARG A 120 32.77 26.55 -8.71
N PRO A 121 33.84 27.21 -9.21
CA PRO A 121 33.78 28.57 -9.71
C PRO A 121 32.91 28.70 -10.97
#